data_AF-A0A439P1P8-F1
#
_entry.id   AF-A0A439P1P8-F1
#
_cell.length_a   1.000
_cell.length_b   1.000
_cell.length_c   1.000
_cell.angle_alpha   90.00
_cell.angle_beta   90.00
_cell.angle_gamma   90.00
#
_symmetry.space_group_name_H-M   'P 1'
#
loop_
_entity.id
_entity.type
_entity.pdbx_description
1 polymer ?
#
loop_
_entity_poly.entity_id
_entity_poly.type
_entity_poly.pdbx_seq_one_letter_code
_entity_poly.pdbx_strand_id
1 'polypeptide(L)'
;MAPTEIIVRRGPTPREFWIGLGRAFAGALIFAVPVLMTMEAWALGFHLHPLRLALFLAVTLPMLVLLHKYGGFRQTVALRDRIADAFVAILVAAVAAAAVFFIFGIVTVEMPLREVIGKIAVQV
;
A
#
# COMPACT_ATOMS: atom_id res chain seq x y z
N MET A 1 24.77 27.40 28.81
CA MET A 1 24.59 25.94 28.67
C MET A 1 23.09 25.68 28.77
N ALA A 2 22.37 25.67 27.64
CA ALA A 2 20.93 25.46 27.64
C ALA A 2 20.62 23.96 27.80
N PRO A 3 19.64 23.57 28.63
CA PRO A 3 19.29 22.17 28.81
C PRO A 3 18.73 21.61 27.49
N THR A 4 19.35 20.55 27.00
CA THR A 4 18.90 19.79 25.84
C THR A 4 17.59 19.09 26.22
N GLU A 5 16.45 19.71 25.93
CA GLU A 5 15.15 19.05 25.99
C GLU A 5 15.19 17.84 25.06
N ILE A 6 15.22 16.65 25.65
CA ILE A 6 14.99 15.40 24.93
C ILE A 6 13.52 15.44 24.52
N ILE A 7 13.25 15.92 23.30
CA ILE A 7 11.90 15.88 22.71
C ILE A 7 11.56 14.41 22.51
N VAL A 8 10.92 13.80 23.51
CA VAL A 8 10.28 12.50 23.39
C VAL A 8 9.09 12.68 22.44
N ARG A 9 9.30 12.40 21.15
CA ARG A 9 8.23 12.52 20.13
C ARG A 9 7.10 11.56 20.51
N ARG A 10 5.95 12.15 20.87
CA ARG A 10 4.73 11.40 21.19
C ARG A 10 4.26 10.61 19.96
N GLY A 11 3.82 9.36 20.19
CA GLY A 11 3.12 8.57 19.18
C GLY A 11 1.87 9.30 18.65
N PRO A 12 1.30 8.90 17.51
CA PRO A 12 0.12 9.57 16.95
C PRO A 12 -1.04 9.34 17.89
N THR A 13 -1.90 10.34 18.06
CA THR A 13 -3.21 10.09 18.66
C THR A 13 -4.02 9.15 17.74
N PRO A 14 -4.97 8.37 18.28
CA PRO A 14 -5.84 7.51 17.47
C PRO A 14 -6.53 8.29 16.34
N ARG A 15 -6.94 9.53 16.61
CA ARG A 15 -7.56 10.42 15.61
C ARG A 15 -6.62 10.77 14.47
N GLU A 16 -5.37 11.15 14.76
CA GLU A 16 -4.37 11.46 13.73
C GLU A 16 -4.04 10.23 12.88
N PHE A 17 -3.98 9.05 13.50
CA PHE A 17 -3.77 7.79 12.79
C PHE A 17 -4.90 7.51 11.79
N TRP A 18 -6.17 7.59 12.22
CA TRP A 18 -7.32 7.37 11.33
C TRP A 18 -7.42 8.39 10.20
N ILE A 19 -7.11 9.67 10.46
CA ILE A 19 -7.04 10.70 9.42
C ILE A 19 -5.91 10.38 8.43
N GLY A 20 -4.74 9.97 8.91
CA GLY A 20 -3.63 9.54 8.07
C GLY A 20 -4.00 8.34 7.19
N LEU A 21 -4.68 7.35 7.78
CA LEU A 21 -5.17 6.17 7.07
C LEU A 21 -6.17 6.53 5.97
N GLY A 22 -7.13 7.41 6.27
CA GLY A 22 -8.11 7.89 5.28
C GLY A 22 -7.44 8.63 4.12
N ARG A 23 -6.42 9.45 4.40
CA ARG A 23 -5.62 10.13 3.36
C ARG A 23 -4.82 9.14 2.52
N ALA A 24 -4.22 8.12 3.14
CA ALA A 24 -3.50 7.07 2.43
C ALA A 24 -4.43 6.30 1.49
N PHE A 25 -5.64 5.96 1.96
CA PHE A 25 -6.65 5.27 1.16
C PHE A 25 -7.13 6.13 -0.02
N ALA A 26 -7.44 7.41 0.22
CA ALA A 26 -7.82 8.34 -0.84
C ALA A 26 -6.69 8.51 -1.89
N GLY A 27 -5.44 8.62 -1.43
CA GLY A 27 -4.28 8.66 -2.32
C GLY A 27 -4.15 7.39 -3.16
N ALA A 28 -4.30 6.22 -2.54
CA ALA A 28 -4.28 4.94 -3.24
C ALA A 28 -5.36 4.87 -4.33
N LEU A 29 -6.58 5.34 -4.04
CA LEU A 29 -7.67 5.38 -5.03
C LEU A 29 -7.37 6.29 -6.23
N ILE A 30 -6.75 7.46 -6.00
CA ILE A 30 -6.39 8.40 -7.08
C ILE A 30 -5.46 7.74 -8.11
N PHE A 31 -4.56 6.84 -7.67
CA PHE A 31 -3.68 6.10 -8.57
C PHE A 31 -4.29 4.80 -9.07
N ALA A 32 -5.04 4.08 -8.21
CA ALA A 32 -5.61 2.79 -8.55
C ALA A 32 -6.71 2.88 -9.61
N VAL A 33 -7.59 3.88 -9.54
CA VAL A 33 -8.72 4.00 -10.48
C VAL A 33 -8.26 4.23 -11.92
N PRO A 34 -7.33 5.15 -12.24
CA PRO A 34 -6.83 5.29 -13.61
C PRO A 34 -6.16 4.01 -14.13
N VAL A 35 -5.37 3.33 -13.29
CA VAL A 35 -4.70 2.07 -13.64
C VAL A 35 -5.71 0.95 -13.88
N LEU A 36 -6.80 0.91 -13.10
CA LEU A 36 -7.90 -0.02 -13.31
C LEU A 36 -8.51 0.11 -14.70
N MET A 37 -8.72 1.35 -15.14
CA MET A 37 -9.38 1.67 -16.40
C MET A 37 -8.56 1.26 -17.63
N THR A 38 -7.26 1.00 -17.49
CA THR A 38 -6.44 0.57 -18.62
C THR A 38 -6.58 -0.91 -18.94
N MET A 39 -7.22 -1.71 -18.10
CA MET A 39 -7.38 -3.18 -18.24
C MET A 39 -6.07 -3.98 -18.15
N GLU A 40 -4.95 -3.42 -18.59
CA GLU A 40 -3.64 -4.07 -18.69
C GLU A 40 -3.14 -4.62 -17.35
N ALA A 41 -3.23 -3.81 -16.28
CA ALA A 41 -2.66 -4.17 -14.98
C ALA A 41 -3.35 -5.40 -14.38
N TRP A 42 -4.68 -5.44 -14.37
CA TRP A 42 -5.41 -6.55 -13.78
C TRP A 42 -5.50 -7.76 -14.72
N ALA A 43 -5.48 -7.57 -16.03
CA ALA A 43 -5.39 -8.69 -16.99
C ALA A 43 -4.04 -9.42 -16.89
N LEU A 44 -2.95 -8.68 -16.68
CA LEU A 44 -1.62 -9.23 -16.42
C LEU A 44 -1.56 -10.04 -15.12
N GLY A 45 -2.32 -9.63 -14.09
CA GLY A 45 -2.40 -10.33 -12.80
C GLY A 45 -2.80 -11.81 -12.92
N PHE A 46 -3.60 -12.18 -13.93
CA PHE A 46 -3.98 -13.57 -14.20
C PHE A 46 -2.84 -14.39 -14.86
N HIS A 47 -2.12 -13.76 -15.78
CA HIS A 47 -1.12 -14.41 -16.63
C HIS A 47 0.27 -14.50 -15.99
N LEU A 48 0.53 -13.73 -14.94
CA LEU A 48 1.83 -13.72 -14.28
C LEU A 48 2.10 -15.03 -13.51
N HIS A 49 3.31 -15.56 -13.72
CA HIS A 49 3.81 -16.70 -12.95
C HIS A 49 3.96 -16.31 -11.47
N PRO A 50 3.56 -17.16 -10.50
CA PRO A 50 3.56 -16.82 -9.07
C PRO A 50 4.91 -16.31 -8.54
N LEU A 51 6.01 -16.87 -9.05
CA LEU A 51 7.37 -16.43 -8.69
C LEU A 51 7.65 -14.98 -9.10
N ARG A 52 7.14 -14.55 -10.26
CA ARG A 52 7.30 -13.17 -10.76
C ARG A 52 6.47 -12.20 -9.94
N LEU A 53 5.27 -12.61 -9.52
CA LEU A 53 4.42 -11.83 -8.63
C LEU A 53 5.06 -11.67 -7.24
N ALA A 54 5.63 -12.75 -6.70
CA ALA A 54 6.37 -12.70 -5.44
C ALA A 54 7.59 -11.78 -5.53
N LEU A 55 8.34 -11.84 -6.64
CA LEU A 55 9.47 -10.95 -6.89
C LEU A 55 9.01 -9.50 -7.04
N PHE A 56 7.91 -9.24 -7.74
CA PHE A 56 7.33 -7.91 -7.88
C PHE A 56 7.03 -7.30 -6.51
N LEU A 57 6.29 -8.01 -5.66
CA LEU A 57 6.00 -7.57 -4.29
C LEU A 57 7.29 -7.41 -3.45
N ALA A 58 8.25 -8.31 -3.61
CA ALA A 58 9.54 -8.24 -2.92
C ALA A 58 10.38 -7.02 -3.33
N VAL A 59 10.19 -6.49 -4.54
CA VAL A 59 10.83 -5.25 -5.02
C VAL A 59 10.01 -4.00 -4.64
N THR A 60 8.68 -4.10 -4.62
CA THR A 60 7.79 -3.01 -4.19
C THR A 60 8.06 -2.62 -2.73
N LEU A 61 8.26 -3.59 -1.84
CA LEU A 61 8.59 -3.37 -0.43
C LEU A 61 9.81 -2.45 -0.19
N PRO A 62 11.03 -2.76 -0.68
CA PRO A 62 12.19 -1.89 -0.50
C PRO A 62 12.02 -0.54 -1.20
N MET A 63 11.29 -0.49 -2.32
CA MET A 63 10.97 0.78 -2.99
C MET A 63 10.09 1.69 -2.12
N LEU A 64 9.07 1.15 -1.46
CA LEU A 64 8.25 1.87 -0.49
C LEU A 64 9.05 2.32 0.73
N VAL A 65 9.91 1.45 1.27
CA VAL A 65 10.80 1.80 2.40
C VAL A 65 11.75 2.94 2.01
N LEU A 66 12.26 2.93 0.78
CA LEU A 66 13.09 4.01 0.25
C LEU A 66 12.28 5.28 0.04
N LEU A 67 11.05 5.20 -0.49
CA LEU A 67 10.20 6.36 -0.72
C LEU A 67 9.80 7.04 0.61
N HIS A 68 9.56 6.26 1.67
CA HIS A 68 9.34 6.78 3.01
C HIS A 68 10.53 7.57 3.58
N LYS A 69 11.75 7.33 3.10
CA LYS A 69 12.91 8.17 3.44
C LYS A 69 12.74 9.62 2.96
N TYR A 70 12.01 9.84 1.86
CA TYR A 70 11.87 11.15 1.22
C TYR A 70 10.53 11.83 1.52
N GLY A 71 9.46 11.08 1.81
CA GLY A 71 8.12 11.66 1.95
C GLY A 71 7.17 10.95 2.92
N GLY A 72 7.68 10.17 3.90
CA GLY A 72 6.84 9.42 4.82
C GLY A 72 5.96 10.25 5.75
N PHE A 73 4.83 9.67 6.17
CA PHE A 73 3.82 10.24 7.08
C PHE A 73 4.38 10.74 8.43
N ARG A 74 5.60 10.32 8.78
CA ARG A 74 6.37 10.71 9.96
C ARG A 74 7.85 10.90 9.58
N GLN A 75 8.54 11.80 10.28
CA GLN A 75 10.01 11.78 10.32
C GLN A 75 10.47 10.60 11.18
N THR A 76 10.35 9.38 10.65
CA THR A 76 10.74 8.15 11.33
C THR A 76 12.22 7.88 11.06
N VAL A 77 13.00 7.92 12.14
CA VAL A 77 14.46 7.79 12.12
C VAL A 77 14.86 6.30 12.08
N ALA A 78 14.04 5.42 12.68
CA ALA A 78 14.31 4.00 12.75
C ALA A 78 13.82 3.23 11.51
N LEU A 79 14.66 2.32 11.01
CA LEU A 79 14.34 1.47 9.86
C LEU A 79 13.09 0.61 10.09
N ARG A 80 12.91 0.11 11.32
CA ARG A 80 11.76 -0.73 11.71
C ARG A 80 10.42 -0.02 11.48
N ASP A 81 10.34 1.26 11.81
CA ASP A 81 9.10 2.01 11.67
C ASP A 81 8.79 2.28 10.19
N ARG A 82 9.81 2.50 9.36
CA ARG A 82 9.64 2.64 7.90
C ARG A 82 9.15 1.36 7.24
N ILE A 83 9.61 0.21 7.73
CA ILE A 83 9.12 -1.11 7.29
C ILE A 83 7.65 -1.26 7.69
N ALA A 84 7.29 -0.95 8.93
CA ALA A 84 5.91 -1.02 9.40
C ALA A 84 4.99 -0.09 8.57
N ASP A 85 5.41 1.15 8.32
CA ASP A 85 4.67 2.11 7.50
C ASP A 85 4.50 1.59 6.05
N ALA A 86 5.52 0.93 5.47
CA ALA A 86 5.43 0.33 4.14
C ALA A 86 4.41 -0.83 4.09
N PHE A 87 4.36 -1.68 5.12
CA PHE A 87 3.34 -2.73 5.22
C PHE A 87 1.93 -2.15 5.35
N VAL A 88 1.76 -1.10 6.14
CA VAL A 88 0.46 -0.40 6.25
C VAL A 88 0.06 0.17 4.89
N ALA A 89 0.98 0.79 4.16
CA ALA A 89 0.70 1.33 2.82
C ALA A 89 0.27 0.23 1.83
N ILE A 90 0.97 -0.91 1.80
CA ILE A 90 0.60 -2.07 0.98
C ILE A 90 -0.78 -2.59 1.35
N LEU A 91 -1.08 -2.72 2.65
CA LEU A 91 -2.39 -3.18 3.12
C LEU A 91 -3.51 -2.22 2.68
N VAL A 92 -3.29 -0.92 2.84
CA VAL A 92 -4.26 0.11 2.41
C VAL A 92 -4.50 0.06 0.91
N ALA A 93 -3.43 -0.05 0.12
CA ALA A 93 -3.53 -0.19 -1.33
C ALA A 93 -4.27 -1.48 -1.72
N ALA A 94 -3.98 -2.60 -1.06
CA ALA A 94 -4.62 -3.88 -1.34
C ALA A 94 -6.12 -3.85 -1.02
N VAL A 95 -6.50 -3.23 0.11
CA VAL A 95 -7.91 -3.03 0.48
C VAL A 95 -8.61 -2.09 -0.50
N ALA A 96 -7.96 -1.00 -0.91
CA ALA A 96 -8.49 -0.09 -1.93
C ALA A 96 -8.71 -0.80 -3.27
N ALA A 97 -7.72 -1.56 -3.74
CA ALA A 97 -7.80 -2.36 -4.96
C ALA A 97 -8.93 -3.39 -4.89
N ALA A 98 -9.02 -4.15 -3.79
CA ALA A 98 -10.07 -5.14 -3.59
C ALA A 98 -11.48 -4.50 -3.59
N ALA A 99 -11.65 -3.38 -2.87
CA ALA A 99 -12.92 -2.66 -2.82
C ALA A 99 -13.33 -2.16 -4.21
N VAL A 100 -12.40 -1.56 -4.95
CA VAL A 100 -12.66 -1.06 -6.30
C VAL A 100 -12.97 -2.21 -7.25
N PHE A 101 -12.18 -3.29 -7.29
CA PHE A 101 -12.48 -4.45 -8.14
C PHE A 101 -13.85 -5.07 -7.83
N PHE A 102 -14.24 -5.11 -6.56
CA PHE A 102 -15.55 -5.62 -6.16
C PHE A 102 -16.68 -4.69 -6.62
N ILE A 103 -16.56 -3.38 -6.41
CA ILE A 103 -17.56 -2.39 -6.83
C ILE A 103 -17.77 -2.40 -8.35
N PHE A 104 -16.69 -2.52 -9.12
CA PHE A 104 -16.75 -2.58 -10.59
C PHE A 104 -17.06 -3.98 -11.16
N GLY A 105 -17.23 -5.00 -10.30
CA GLY A 105 -17.55 -6.36 -10.73
C GLY A 105 -16.42 -7.11 -11.44
N ILE A 106 -15.17 -6.65 -11.31
CA ILE A 106 -13.98 -7.27 -11.92
C ILE A 106 -13.52 -8.51 -11.13
N VAL A 107 -13.79 -8.52 -9.82
CA VAL A 107 -13.58 -9.68 -8.94
C VAL A 107 -14.93 -10.15 -8.41
N THR A 108 -15.24 -11.42 -8.62
CA THR A 108 -16.44 -12.07 -8.08
C THR A 108 -16.06 -13.15 -7.07
N VAL A 109 -17.00 -13.52 -6.20
CA VAL A 109 -16.78 -14.55 -5.14
C VAL A 109 -16.52 -15.94 -5.74
N GLU A 110 -16.97 -16.17 -6.97
CA GLU A 110 -16.81 -17.44 -7.69
C GLU A 110 -15.42 -17.58 -8.34
N MET A 111 -14.63 -16.50 -8.41
CA MET A 111 -13.29 -16.54 -9.01
C MET A 111 -12.30 -17.33 -8.14
N PRO A 112 -11.37 -18.08 -8.76
CA PRO A 112 -10.33 -18.77 -8.01
C PRO A 112 -9.45 -17.76 -7.26
N LEU A 113 -9.14 -18.05 -5.99
CA LEU A 113 -8.39 -17.15 -5.11
C LEU A 113 -7.05 -16.69 -5.71
N ARG A 114 -6.39 -17.56 -6.48
CA ARG A 114 -5.15 -17.22 -7.20
C ARG A 114 -5.33 -16.03 -8.15
N GLU A 115 -6.44 -15.98 -8.88
CA GLU A 115 -6.73 -14.90 -9.81
C GLU A 115 -7.01 -13.59 -9.07
N VAL A 116 -7.77 -13.67 -7.97
CA VAL A 116 -8.05 -12.51 -7.11
C VAL A 116 -6.76 -11.93 -6.53
N ILE A 117 -5.89 -12.78 -5.97
CA ILE A 117 -4.59 -12.37 -5.43
C ILE A 117 -3.72 -11.75 -6.53
N GLY A 118 -3.67 -12.35 -7.72
CA GLY A 118 -2.89 -11.83 -8.85
C GLY A 118 -3.33 -10.44 -9.28
N LYS A 119 -4.64 -10.23 -9.43
CA LYS A 119 -5.22 -8.91 -9.79
C LYS A 119 -4.93 -7.86 -8.74
N ILE A 120 -5.14 -8.18 -7.45
CA ILE A 120 -4.88 -7.24 -6.34
C ILE A 120 -3.39 -6.92 -6.24
N ALA A 121 -2.51 -7.92 -6.32
CA ALA A 121 -1.08 -7.73 -6.12
C ALA A 121 -0.41 -6.89 -7.22
N VAL A 122 -0.93 -6.89 -8.45
CA VAL A 122 -0.44 -5.99 -9.51
C VAL A 122 -1.01 -4.57 -9.37
N GLN A 123 -2.15 -4.42 -8.70
CA GLN A 123 -2.82 -3.13 -8.50
C GLN A 123 -2.23 -2.31 -7.34
N VAL A 124 -1.41 -2.95 -6.49
CA VAL A 124 -0.73 -2.40 -5.31
C VAL A 124 0.66 -1.89 -5.66
#